data_AF-A0A542ZRB3-F1
#
_entry.id   AF-A0A542ZRB3-F1
#
_cell.length_a   1.000
_cell.length_b   1.000
_cell.length_c   1.000
_cell.angle_alpha   90.00
_cell.angle_beta   90.00
_cell.angle_gamma   90.00
#
_symmetry.space_group_name_H-M   'P 1'
#
loop_
_entity.id
_entity.type
_entity.pdbx_description
1 polymer ?
#
loop_
_entity_poly.entity_id
_entity_poly.type
_entity_poly.pdbx_seq_one_letter_code
_entity_poly.pdbx_strand_id
1 'polypeptide(L)'
;MNGQEIWEFVIVNGLMAVAVLVSPLLVAWQGRESAKPNRYAGIRTEKTSVDATTWQAGHRAALPAIRFGGLLAFVFAGGGVVTGLFGWQGLTMICALCAGATAFIAFGVGVARANTAAEKVSEEQSQKTPSSDDAPADDDAPADDASAPEAD
;
A
#
# COMPACT_ATOMS: atom_id res chain seq x y z
N MET A 1 -38.13 1.41 19.07
CA MET A 1 -37.72 1.20 17.67
C MET A 1 -38.78 0.39 16.98
N ASN A 2 -39.31 0.88 15.87
CA ASN A 2 -40.21 0.09 15.04
C ASN A 2 -39.40 -0.95 14.26
N GLY A 3 -40.01 -2.08 13.88
CA GLY A 3 -39.31 -3.16 13.17
C GLY A 3 -38.58 -2.69 11.91
N GLN A 4 -39.07 -1.64 11.26
CA GLN A 4 -38.44 -1.03 10.07
C GLN A 4 -37.08 -0.36 10.39
N GLU A 5 -36.94 0.31 11.54
CA GLU A 5 -35.68 0.96 11.92
C GLU A 5 -34.58 -0.06 12.23
N ILE A 6 -34.97 -1.25 12.73
CA ILE A 6 -34.03 -2.34 12.99
C ILE A 6 -33.47 -2.88 11.66
N TRP A 7 -34.32 -3.04 10.64
CA TRP A 7 -33.89 -3.51 9.32
C TRP A 7 -32.96 -2.53 8.62
N GLU A 8 -33.25 -1.23 8.65
CA GLU A 8 -32.36 -0.21 8.07
C GLU A 8 -31.00 -0.18 8.77
N PHE A 9 -31.00 -0.27 10.11
CA PHE A 9 -29.76 -0.32 10.89
C PHE A 9 -28.92 -1.55 10.56
N VAL A 10 -29.55 -2.72 10.39
CA VAL A 10 -28.86 -3.97 10.00
C VAL A 10 -28.32 -3.88 8.57
N ILE A 11 -29.07 -3.33 7.62
CA ILE A 11 -28.65 -3.19 6.22
C ILE A 11 -27.45 -2.24 6.12
N VAL A 12 -27.52 -1.05 6.75
CA VAL A 12 -26.44 -0.06 6.69
C VAL A 12 -25.18 -0.58 7.37
N ASN A 13 -25.29 -1.20 8.55
CA ASN A 13 -24.13 -1.79 9.22
C ASN A 13 -23.59 -3.00 8.45
N GLY A 14 -24.46 -3.81 7.85
CA GLY A 14 -24.08 -4.92 6.98
C GLY A 14 -23.29 -4.43 5.77
N LEU A 15 -23.75 -3.38 5.09
CA LEU A 15 -23.06 -2.77 3.95
C LEU A 15 -21.72 -2.15 4.34
N MET A 16 -21.67 -1.43 5.48
CA MET A 16 -20.42 -0.90 6.04
C MET A 16 -19.42 -2.02 6.35
N ALA A 17 -19.88 -3.11 6.98
CA ALA A 17 -19.04 -4.27 7.27
C ALA A 17 -18.49 -4.89 5.99
N VAL A 18 -19.32 -5.06 4.95
CA VAL A 18 -18.88 -5.56 3.64
C VAL A 18 -17.85 -4.62 3.02
N ALA A 19 -18.06 -3.31 3.04
CA ALA A 19 -17.10 -2.34 2.49
C ALA A 19 -15.75 -2.38 3.22
N VAL A 20 -15.78 -2.49 4.55
CA VAL A 20 -14.58 -2.63 5.41
C VAL A 20 -13.87 -3.96 5.16
N LEU A 21 -14.58 -5.01 4.76
CA LEU A 21 -13.99 -6.33 4.45
C LEU A 21 -13.42 -6.40 3.04
N VAL A 22 -14.13 -5.84 2.07
CA VAL A 22 -13.75 -5.88 0.66
C VAL A 22 -12.54 -4.99 0.41
N SER A 23 -12.42 -3.84 1.08
CA SER A 23 -11.29 -2.92 0.93
C SER A 23 -9.91 -3.55 1.18
N PRO A 24 -9.61 -4.17 2.34
CA PRO A 24 -8.32 -4.80 2.60
C PRO A 24 -8.10 -6.03 1.71
N LEU A 25 -9.15 -6.73 1.29
CA LEU A 25 -9.07 -7.83 0.33
C LEU A 25 -8.66 -7.34 -1.06
N LEU A 26 -9.23 -6.24 -1.54
CA LEU A 26 -8.83 -5.59 -2.80
C LEU A 26 -7.39 -5.09 -2.74
N VAL A 27 -6.99 -4.47 -1.62
CA VAL A 27 -5.60 -4.05 -1.41
C VAL A 27 -4.69 -5.28 -1.39
N ALA A 28 -5.03 -6.35 -0.68
CA ALA A 28 -4.22 -7.56 -0.64
C ALA A 28 -4.11 -8.27 -2.01
N TRP A 29 -5.18 -8.26 -2.80
CA TRP A 29 -5.21 -8.87 -4.13
C TRP A 29 -4.31 -8.14 -5.12
N GLN A 30 -4.21 -6.81 -5.00
CA GLN A 30 -3.29 -5.99 -5.78
C GLN A 30 -1.83 -6.14 -5.36
N GLY A 31 -1.53 -6.75 -4.22
CA GLY A 31 -0.17 -7.07 -3.80
C GLY A 31 0.42 -8.33 -4.42
N ARG A 32 -0.32 -9.04 -5.27
CA ARG A 32 0.19 -10.23 -5.97
C ARG A 32 1.20 -9.84 -7.03
N GLU A 33 2.22 -10.69 -7.20
CA GLU A 33 3.43 -10.46 -7.99
C GLU A 33 3.22 -10.12 -9.48
N SER A 34 1.98 -10.19 -9.96
CA SER A 34 1.59 -9.88 -11.36
C SER A 34 0.78 -8.60 -11.51
N ALA A 35 0.48 -7.89 -10.42
CA ALA A 35 -0.29 -6.65 -10.47
C ALA A 35 0.62 -5.50 -10.93
N LYS A 36 0.35 -4.95 -12.12
CA LYS A 36 1.00 -3.72 -12.55
C LYS A 36 0.57 -2.56 -11.64
N PRO A 37 1.47 -1.59 -11.37
CA PRO A 37 1.12 -0.39 -10.61
C PRO A 37 -0.10 0.30 -11.25
N ASN A 38 -1.22 0.38 -10.53
CA ASN A 38 -2.43 1.04 -11.03
C ASN A 38 -2.42 2.52 -10.61
N ARG A 39 -2.90 3.42 -11.49
CA ARG A 39 -3.05 4.84 -11.16
C ARG A 39 -4.08 5.10 -10.07
N TYR A 40 -5.08 4.24 -9.97
CA TYR A 40 -6.28 4.47 -9.16
C TYR A 40 -6.32 3.67 -7.85
N ALA A 41 -5.34 2.81 -7.58
CA ALA A 41 -5.36 1.95 -6.40
C ALA A 41 -3.95 1.59 -5.89
N GLY A 42 -3.82 1.39 -4.57
CA GLY A 42 -2.57 1.05 -3.88
C GLY A 42 -2.05 2.16 -2.95
N ILE A 43 -1.07 1.83 -2.11
CA ILE A 43 -0.40 2.79 -1.21
C ILE A 43 0.54 3.65 -2.06
N ARG A 44 0.10 4.86 -2.39
CA ARG A 44 0.89 5.86 -3.13
C ARG A 44 1.58 6.77 -2.14
N THR A 45 2.85 6.51 -1.94
CA THR A 45 3.76 7.47 -1.31
C THR A 45 4.82 7.85 -2.31
N GLU A 46 5.45 9.00 -2.12
CA GLU A 46 6.49 9.53 -3.02
C GLU A 46 7.55 8.47 -3.38
N LYS A 47 7.86 7.59 -2.42
CA LYS A 47 8.83 6.51 -2.55
C LYS A 47 8.30 5.28 -3.30
N THR A 48 7.02 4.93 -3.16
CA THR A 48 6.42 3.79 -3.88
C THR A 48 6.01 4.12 -5.32
N SER A 49 6.09 5.38 -5.74
CA SER A 49 5.80 5.82 -7.11
C SER A 49 7.00 5.82 -8.06
N VAL A 50 8.22 5.56 -7.56
CA VAL A 50 9.46 5.71 -8.35
C VAL A 50 9.65 4.56 -9.32
N ASP A 51 9.46 3.32 -8.88
CA ASP A 51 9.69 2.13 -9.69
C ASP A 51 8.72 1.00 -9.32
N ALA A 52 8.49 0.07 -10.25
CA ALA A 52 7.62 -1.08 -10.01
C ALA A 52 8.15 -1.98 -8.88
N THR A 53 9.47 -2.04 -8.73
CA THR A 53 10.16 -2.81 -7.68
C THR A 53 9.90 -2.24 -6.28
N THR A 54 10.02 -0.92 -6.11
CA THR A 54 9.76 -0.24 -4.83
C THR A 54 8.27 -0.28 -4.48
N TRP A 55 7.38 -0.18 -5.47
CA TRP A 55 5.94 -0.37 -5.30
C TRP A 55 5.61 -1.76 -4.74
N GLN A 56 6.14 -2.81 -5.36
CA GLN A 56 5.88 -4.20 -4.95
C GLN A 56 6.46 -4.51 -3.56
N ALA A 57 7.65 -4.00 -3.25
CA ALA A 57 8.27 -4.14 -1.93
C ALA A 57 7.44 -3.46 -0.83
N GLY A 58 7.01 -2.22 -1.07
CA GLY A 58 6.16 -1.48 -0.13
C GLY A 58 4.82 -2.19 0.10
N HIS A 59 4.20 -2.69 -0.96
CA HIS A 59 2.91 -3.37 -0.85
C HIS A 59 3.04 -4.72 -0.13
N ARG A 60 4.10 -5.49 -0.40
CA ARG A 60 4.39 -6.75 0.29
C ARG A 60 4.64 -6.54 1.78
N ALA A 61 5.30 -5.45 2.16
CA ALA A 61 5.52 -5.08 3.56
C ALA A 61 4.24 -4.66 4.29
N ALA A 62 3.27 -4.10 3.58
CA ALA A 62 1.97 -3.72 4.14
C ALA A 62 1.01 -4.91 4.35
N LEU A 63 1.15 -5.99 3.55
CA LEU A 63 0.25 -7.15 3.59
C LEU A 63 0.01 -7.75 4.99
N PRO A 64 1.02 -7.97 5.85
CA PRO A 64 0.78 -8.55 7.17
C PRO A 64 -0.10 -7.65 8.04
N ALA A 65 0.16 -6.34 8.05
CA ALA A 65 -0.62 -5.38 8.83
C ALA A 65 -2.08 -5.33 8.35
N ILE A 66 -2.27 -5.30 7.03
CA ILE A 66 -3.60 -5.29 6.41
C ILE A 66 -4.36 -6.60 6.69
N ARG A 67 -3.68 -7.75 6.65
CA ARG A 67 -4.30 -9.06 6.96
C ARG A 67 -4.72 -9.17 8.41
N PHE A 68 -3.83 -8.85 9.35
CA PHE A 68 -4.16 -8.90 10.78
C PHE A 68 -5.24 -7.88 11.16
N GLY A 69 -5.12 -6.65 10.64
CA GLY A 69 -6.11 -5.60 10.84
C GLY A 69 -7.48 -5.96 10.25
N GLY A 70 -7.50 -6.46 9.02
CA GLY A 70 -8.72 -6.91 8.35
C GLY A 70 -9.39 -8.07 9.07
N LEU A 71 -8.60 -9.01 9.62
CA LEU A 71 -9.13 -10.12 10.42
C LEU A 71 -9.75 -9.63 11.73
N LEU A 72 -9.09 -8.72 12.47
CA LEU A 72 -9.67 -8.15 13.68
C LEU A 72 -10.94 -7.35 13.36
N ALA A 73 -10.89 -6.52 12.33
CA ALA A 73 -12.05 -5.75 11.89
C ALA A 73 -13.22 -6.67 11.50
N PHE A 74 -12.95 -7.83 10.88
CA PHE A 74 -13.96 -8.84 10.59
C PHE A 74 -14.61 -9.40 11.85
N VAL A 75 -13.81 -9.76 12.86
CA VAL A 75 -14.32 -10.30 14.13
C VAL A 75 -15.21 -9.26 14.82
N PHE A 76 -14.78 -8.00 14.88
CA PHE A 76 -15.58 -6.94 15.49
C PHE A 76 -16.84 -6.61 14.69
N ALA A 77 -16.76 -6.55 13.37
CA ALA A 77 -17.93 -6.32 12.52
C ALA A 77 -18.95 -7.47 12.64
N GLY A 78 -18.48 -8.73 12.64
CA GLY A 78 -19.32 -9.90 12.88
C GLY A 78 -19.98 -9.86 14.26
N GLY A 79 -19.22 -9.51 15.31
CA GLY A 79 -19.75 -9.29 16.66
C GLY A 79 -20.80 -8.17 16.71
N GLY A 80 -20.59 -7.09 15.96
CA GLY A 80 -21.57 -6.00 15.81
C GLY A 80 -22.89 -6.46 15.21
N VAL A 81 -22.85 -7.29 14.16
CA VAL A 81 -24.07 -7.87 13.55
C VAL A 81 -24.80 -8.77 14.54
N VAL A 82 -24.08 -9.67 15.21
CA VAL A 82 -24.69 -10.61 16.18
C VAL A 82 -25.34 -9.83 17.33
N THR A 83 -24.63 -8.88 17.92
CA THR A 83 -25.15 -8.06 19.05
C THR A 83 -26.33 -7.18 18.63
N GLY A 84 -26.32 -6.69 17.39
CA GLY A 84 -27.41 -5.93 16.80
C GLY A 84 -28.70 -6.76 16.66
N LEU A 85 -28.57 -8.05 16.28
CA LEU A 85 -29.72 -8.97 16.22
C LEU A 85 -30.35 -9.24 17.59
N PHE A 86 -29.56 -9.19 18.67
CA PHE A 86 -30.05 -9.32 20.05
C PHE A 86 -30.53 -8.01 20.67
N GLY A 87 -30.50 -6.89 19.93
CA GLY A 87 -30.94 -5.58 20.41
C GLY A 87 -29.97 -4.93 21.41
N TRP A 88 -28.73 -5.41 21.53
CA TRP A 88 -27.72 -4.86 22.45
C TRP A 88 -26.99 -3.67 21.82
N GLN A 89 -27.71 -2.57 21.63
CA GLN A 89 -27.20 -1.37 20.95
C GLN A 89 -25.87 -0.85 21.49
N GLY A 90 -25.68 -0.86 22.81
CA GLY A 90 -24.42 -0.43 23.42
C GLY A 90 -23.22 -1.27 22.99
N LEU A 91 -23.40 -2.60 22.92
CA LEU A 91 -22.32 -3.51 22.49
C LEU A 91 -22.07 -3.37 20.99
N THR A 92 -23.12 -3.19 20.18
CA THR A 92 -22.99 -2.97 18.73
C THR A 92 -22.17 -1.73 18.42
N MET A 93 -22.40 -0.62 19.15
CA MET A 93 -21.62 0.61 19.00
C MET A 93 -20.15 0.40 19.38
N ILE A 94 -19.88 -0.32 20.48
CA ILE A 94 -18.50 -0.66 20.88
C ILE A 94 -17.81 -1.50 19.80
N CYS A 95 -18.48 -2.53 19.29
CA CYS A 95 -17.95 -3.37 18.20
C CYS A 95 -17.64 -2.54 16.95
N ALA A 96 -18.53 -1.63 16.54
CA ALA A 96 -18.30 -0.75 15.39
C ALA A 96 -17.09 0.17 15.60
N LEU A 97 -16.94 0.76 16.79
CA LEU A 97 -15.79 1.60 17.14
C LEU A 97 -14.49 0.78 17.13
N CYS A 98 -14.49 -0.41 17.71
CA CYS A 98 -13.33 -1.30 17.70
C CYS A 98 -12.93 -1.70 16.28
N ALA A 99 -13.91 -2.03 15.42
CA ALA A 99 -13.67 -2.37 14.02
C ALA A 99 -13.04 -1.19 13.26
N GLY A 100 -13.59 0.01 13.43
CA GLY A 100 -13.05 1.23 12.83
C GLY A 100 -11.64 1.55 13.31
N ALA A 101 -11.40 1.48 14.62
CA ALA A 101 -10.09 1.73 15.21
C ALA A 101 -9.03 0.72 14.73
N THR A 102 -9.36 -0.57 14.68
CA THR A 102 -8.43 -1.59 14.17
C THR A 102 -8.14 -1.43 12.69
N ALA A 103 -9.14 -1.11 11.87
CA ALA A 103 -8.93 -0.81 10.45
C ALA A 103 -8.02 0.40 10.27
N PHE A 104 -8.25 1.48 11.03
CA PHE A 104 -7.45 2.70 10.95
C PHE A 104 -5.98 2.47 11.37
N ILE A 105 -5.76 1.80 12.51
CA ILE A 105 -4.41 1.48 13.00
C ILE A 105 -3.69 0.57 12.02
N ALA A 106 -4.35 -0.47 11.51
CA ALA A 106 -3.75 -1.39 10.56
C ALA A 106 -3.37 -0.71 9.24
N PHE A 107 -4.20 0.22 8.77
CA PHE A 107 -3.89 1.03 7.60
C PHE A 107 -2.67 1.93 7.85
N GLY A 108 -2.64 2.67 8.96
CA GLY A 108 -1.51 3.53 9.31
C GLY A 108 -0.19 2.76 9.45
N VAL A 109 -0.20 1.62 10.16
CA VAL A 109 0.96 0.73 10.30
C VAL A 109 1.37 0.15 8.94
N GLY A 110 0.40 -0.21 8.10
CA GLY A 110 0.64 -0.69 6.74
C GLY A 110 1.35 0.34 5.88
N VAL A 111 0.90 1.60 5.91
CA VAL A 111 1.54 2.73 5.18
C VAL A 111 2.95 3.00 5.71
N ALA A 112 3.13 3.05 7.03
CA ALA A 112 4.44 3.25 7.63
C ALA A 112 5.44 2.16 7.21
N ARG A 113 5.03 0.89 7.25
CA ARG A 113 5.86 -0.24 6.80
C ARG A 113 6.13 -0.21 5.30
N ALA A 114 5.15 0.18 4.49
CA ALA A 114 5.33 0.35 3.06
C ALA A 114 6.41 1.40 2.74
N ASN A 115 6.39 2.53 3.45
CA ASN A 115 7.38 3.59 3.29
C ASN A 115 8.78 3.14 3.66
N THR A 116 8.94 2.52 4.85
CA THR A 116 10.25 2.02 5.28
C THR A 116 10.81 0.96 4.34
N ALA A 117 9.96 0.10 3.77
CA ALA A 117 10.41 -0.90 2.79
C ALA A 117 10.81 -0.27 1.45
N ALA A 118 10.05 0.71 0.96
CA ALA A 118 10.36 1.42 -0.28
C ALA A 118 11.66 2.22 -0.18
N GLU A 119 11.91 2.85 0.98
CA GLU A 119 13.13 3.61 1.24
C GLU A 119 14.38 2.72 1.18
N LYS A 120 14.36 1.56 1.84
CA LYS A 120 15.48 0.60 1.82
C LYS A 120 15.83 0.12 0.41
N VAL A 121 14.82 -0.20 -0.40
CA VAL A 121 15.05 -0.64 -1.79
C VAL A 121 15.60 0.50 -2.66
N SER A 122 15.14 1.73 -2.42
CA SER A 122 15.65 2.91 -3.14
C SER A 122 17.13 3.20 -2.80
N GLU A 123 17.53 3.03 -1.54
CA GLU A 123 18.93 3.19 -1.11
C GLU A 123 19.84 2.13 -1.73
N GLU A 124 19.39 0.87 -1.76
CA GLU A 124 20.12 -0.23 -2.40
C GLU A 124 20.31 -0.01 -3.91
N GLN A 125 19.30 0.53 -4.61
CA GLN A 125 19.40 0.87 -6.03
C GLN A 125 20.39 2.03 -6.29
N SER A 126 20.39 3.06 -5.43
CA SER A 126 21.33 4.17 -5.54
C SER A 126 22.78 3.72 -5.33
N GLN A 127 23.04 2.79 -4.42
CA GLN A 127 24.41 2.23 -4.23
C GLN A 127 24.86 1.34 -5.38
N LYS A 128 23.93 0.61 -6.01
CA LYS A 128 24.25 -0.32 -7.10
C LYS A 128 24.50 0.36 -8.44
N THR A 129 24.10 1.63 -8.58
CA THR A 129 24.42 2.42 -9.76
C THR A 129 25.80 3.02 -9.53
N PRO A 130 26.89 2.46 -10.10
CA PRO A 130 28.22 3.03 -9.93
C PRO A 130 28.17 4.48 -10.40
N SER A 131 28.70 5.40 -9.58
CA SER A 131 28.80 6.80 -9.95
C SER A 131 29.51 6.87 -11.28
N SER A 132 28.85 7.40 -12.30
CA SER A 132 29.45 7.66 -13.61
C SER A 132 30.63 8.63 -13.53
N ASP A 133 30.88 9.22 -12.36
CA ASP A 133 32.07 10.02 -12.06
C ASP A 133 33.34 9.19 -11.79
N ASP A 134 33.22 7.86 -11.62
CA ASP A 134 34.37 6.92 -11.59
C ASP A 134 34.64 6.27 -12.96
N ALA A 135 34.02 6.78 -14.04
CA ALA A 135 34.48 6.42 -15.37
C ALA A 135 35.95 6.89 -15.48
N PRO A 136 36.92 5.98 -15.68
CA PRO A 136 38.30 6.40 -15.91
C PRO A 136 38.26 7.40 -17.05
N ALA A 137 38.80 8.58 -16.83
CA ALA A 137 39.09 9.50 -17.90
C ALA A 137 39.99 8.74 -18.86
N ASP A 138 39.42 8.25 -19.95
CA ASP A 138 40.18 7.78 -21.10
C ASP A 138 40.89 9.02 -21.66
N ASP A 139 42.03 9.34 -21.05
CA ASP A 139 42.98 10.42 -21.39
C ASP A 139 43.72 10.16 -22.72
N ASP A 140 43.35 9.12 -23.46
CA ASP A 140 43.98 8.74 -24.73
C ASP A 140 43.04 8.97 -25.92
N ALA A 141 42.63 10.22 -26.12
CA ALA A 141 42.24 10.66 -27.46
C ALA A 141 43.55 10.92 -28.24
N PRO A 142 43.91 10.09 -29.24
CA PRO A 142 45.08 10.38 -30.06
C PRO A 142 44.85 11.72 -30.77
N ALA A 143 45.80 12.63 -30.56
CA ALA A 143 45.88 13.86 -31.34
C ALA A 143 46.06 13.46 -32.82
N ASP A 144 44.97 13.52 -33.58
CA ASP A 144 45.01 13.49 -35.04
C ASP A 144 45.69 14.78 -35.52
N ASP A 145 47.02 14.72 -35.52
CA ASP A 145 47.92 15.56 -36.27
C ASP A 145 47.73 15.25 -37.76
N ALA A 146 46.65 15.79 -38.33
CA ALA A 146 46.45 15.84 -39.78
C ALA A 146 46.87 17.22 -40.29
N SER A 147 48.18 17.44 -40.27
CA SER A 147 48.86 18.45 -41.07
C SER A 147 48.63 18.20 -42.57
N ALA A 148 47.94 19.14 -43.25
CA ALA A 148 48.18 19.69 -44.61
C ALA A 148 48.32 18.73 -45.85
N PRO A 149 47.86 19.11 -47.06
CA PRO A 149 48.44 20.25 -47.80
C PRO A 149 47.46 21.18 -48.54
N GLU A 150 47.91 22.43 -48.63
CA GLU A 150 47.49 23.42 -49.61
C GLU A 150 47.61 22.85 -51.04
N ALA A 151 46.59 23.12 -51.86
CA ALA A 151 46.68 22.98 -53.30
C ALA A 151 46.14 24.28 -53.93
N ASP A 152 47.10 25.01 -54.51
CA ASP A 152 47.09 26.11 -55.49
C ASP A 152 45.76 26.67 -56.03
#